data_AF-A0A954UZB8-F1
#
_entry.id   AF-A0A954UZB8-F1
#
_cell.length_a   1.000
_cell.length_b   1.000
_cell.length_c   1.000
_cell.angle_alpha   90.00
_cell.angle_beta   90.00
_cell.angle_gamma   90.00
#
_symmetry.space_group_name_H-M   'P 1'
#
loop_
_entity.id
_entity.type
_entity.pdbx_description
1 polymer ?
#
loop_
_entity_poly.entity_id
_entity_poly.type
_entity_poly.pdbx_seq_one_letter_code
_entity_poly.pdbx_strand_id
1 'polypeptide(L)'
;ENQNNGNVVAHEGGMKGRFLPTVTLDPHGMLAMRGQRYPITEVGLENLVIKLIEKGERDRQRGECEVQFQQGAKVGGRDCTVLSVTHPVSRPYFDFHIAQIFIDTELNMPVRYCAYTWPHTAGGEPVLLEEYTYQNIKTNIGLTDADFDQKNGKYNF
;
A
#
# COMPACT_ATOMS: atom_id res chain seq x y z
N GLU A 1 12.73 14.81 5.73
CA GLU A 1 13.08 13.51 5.11
C GLU A 1 14.57 13.45 4.77
N ASN A 2 15.09 12.27 4.41
CA ASN A 2 16.49 12.02 3.99
C ASN A 2 17.61 12.22 5.01
N GLN A 3 17.32 12.29 6.31
CA GLN A 3 18.36 12.43 7.35
C GLN A 3 19.33 11.24 7.42
N ASN A 4 18.95 10.08 6.87
CA ASN A 4 19.76 8.84 6.82
C ASN A 4 20.35 8.55 5.43
N ASN A 5 20.58 9.58 4.60
CA ASN A 5 21.01 9.42 3.19
C ASN A 5 20.08 8.52 2.38
N GLY A 6 18.76 8.59 2.64
CA GLY A 6 17.76 7.75 1.99
C GLY A 6 17.66 6.30 2.50
N ASN A 7 18.51 5.89 3.46
CA ASN A 7 18.46 4.55 4.01
C ASN A 7 17.42 4.38 5.13
N VAL A 8 17.00 3.13 5.32
CA VAL A 8 16.17 2.69 6.44
C VAL A 8 17.07 2.35 7.62
N VAL A 9 16.69 2.80 8.81
CA VAL A 9 17.32 2.38 10.06
C VAL A 9 16.40 1.37 10.70
N ALA A 10 16.86 0.13 10.84
CA ALA A 10 16.09 -0.99 11.35
C ALA A 10 16.72 -1.52 12.65
N HIS A 11 15.88 -1.85 13.62
CA HIS A 11 16.26 -2.47 14.87
C HIS A 11 15.40 -3.71 15.08
N GLU A 12 16.01 -4.85 15.42
CA GLU A 12 15.25 -6.08 15.68
C GLU A 12 14.58 -5.97 17.05
N GLY A 13 13.28 -6.21 17.15
CA GLY A 13 12.56 -6.12 18.42
C GLY A 13 12.71 -7.37 19.30
N GLY A 14 12.39 -7.24 20.59
CA GLY A 14 12.28 -8.36 21.53
C GLY A 14 13.63 -8.93 22.01
N MET A 15 13.62 -10.16 22.53
CA MET A 15 14.78 -10.75 23.23
C MET A 15 16.01 -10.93 22.32
N LYS A 16 15.81 -11.06 21.00
CA LYS A 16 16.88 -11.12 19.98
C LYS A 16 17.47 -9.73 19.67
N GLY A 17 16.67 -8.67 19.78
CA GLY A 17 17.07 -7.27 19.60
C GLY A 17 18.16 -6.80 20.55
N ARG A 18 18.21 -7.36 21.76
CA ARG A 18 19.26 -7.06 22.75
C ARG A 18 20.67 -7.44 22.28
N PHE A 19 20.80 -8.34 21.32
CA PHE A 19 22.08 -8.85 20.83
C PHE A 19 22.39 -8.44 19.40
N LEU A 20 21.41 -7.88 18.67
CA LEU A 20 21.58 -7.45 17.29
C LEU A 20 21.65 -5.93 17.23
N PRO A 21 22.72 -5.35 16.66
CA PRO A 21 22.83 -3.91 16.54
C PRO A 21 21.76 -3.36 15.59
N THR A 22 21.41 -2.09 15.78
CA THR A 22 20.67 -1.33 14.78
C THR A 22 21.44 -1.36 13.45
N VAL A 23 20.75 -1.69 12.37
CA VAL A 23 21.32 -1.78 11.02
C VAL A 23 20.76 -0.70 10.12
N THR A 24 21.61 -0.24 9.19
CA THR A 24 21.20 0.67 8.12
C THR A 24 21.09 -0.13 6.83
N LEU A 25 19.93 -0.06 6.18
CA LEU A 25 19.62 -0.82 4.96
C LEU A 25 19.20 0.14 3.85
N ASP A 26 19.69 -0.12 2.63
CA ASP A 26 19.11 0.46 1.42
C ASP A 26 17.66 -0.04 1.29
N PRO A 27 16.64 0.85 1.22
CA PRO A 27 15.24 0.45 1.06
C PRO A 27 14.96 -0.38 -0.19
N HIS A 28 15.79 -0.25 -1.23
CA HIS A 28 15.69 -1.02 -2.48
C HIS A 28 16.61 -2.25 -2.48
N GLY A 29 17.44 -2.42 -1.45
CA GLY A 29 18.36 -3.54 -1.33
C GLY A 29 17.66 -4.88 -1.13
N MET A 30 18.33 -5.97 -1.53
CA MET A 30 17.79 -7.34 -1.47
C MET A 30 17.22 -7.73 -0.10
N LEU A 31 17.87 -7.31 0.99
CA LEU A 31 17.40 -7.61 2.35
C LEU A 31 16.11 -6.84 2.70
N ALA A 32 16.02 -5.55 2.37
CA ALA A 32 14.85 -4.72 2.66
C ALA A 32 13.64 -5.11 1.79
N MET A 33 13.89 -5.52 0.54
CA MET A 33 12.86 -5.93 -0.41
C MET A 33 12.42 -7.39 -0.26
N ARG A 34 13.03 -8.18 0.63
CA ARG A 34 12.72 -9.61 0.74
C ARG A 34 11.27 -9.83 1.14
N GLY A 35 10.48 -10.41 0.23
CA GLY A 35 9.05 -10.67 0.43
C GLY A 35 8.17 -9.44 0.28
N GLN A 36 8.72 -8.31 -0.18
CA GLN A 36 7.99 -7.07 -0.41
C GLN A 36 7.83 -6.80 -1.91
N ARG A 37 6.66 -6.32 -2.31
CA ARG A 37 6.40 -5.87 -3.69
C ARG A 37 6.97 -4.47 -3.96
N TYR A 38 7.01 -3.64 -2.93
CA TYR A 38 7.47 -2.26 -2.96
C TYR A 38 8.40 -1.98 -1.78
N PRO A 39 9.33 -1.02 -1.92
CA PRO A 39 10.17 -0.59 -0.80
C PRO A 39 9.32 0.05 0.29
N ILE A 40 9.79 -0.01 1.52
CA ILE A 40 9.07 0.56 2.67
C ILE A 40 8.80 2.07 2.52
N THR A 41 9.60 2.77 1.71
CA THR A 41 9.42 4.20 1.40
C THR A 41 8.12 4.50 0.64
N GLU A 42 7.49 3.49 0.04
CA GLU A 42 6.21 3.65 -0.66
C GLU A 42 4.99 3.34 0.22
N VAL A 43 5.19 2.98 1.48
CA VAL A 43 4.08 2.77 2.42
C VAL A 43 3.36 4.09 2.70
N GLY A 44 2.06 4.02 2.97
CA GLY A 44 1.26 5.17 3.40
C GLY A 44 0.11 5.51 2.46
N LEU A 45 -0.91 6.17 3.02
CA LEU A 45 -2.13 6.54 2.29
C LEU A 45 -1.85 7.51 1.14
N GLU A 46 -0.97 8.48 1.34
CA GLU A 46 -0.60 9.45 0.31
C GLU A 46 0.06 8.78 -0.89
N ASN A 47 1.09 7.97 -0.65
CA ASN A 47 1.76 7.19 -1.69
C ASN A 47 0.80 6.26 -2.43
N LEU A 48 -0.13 5.63 -1.71
CA LEU A 48 -1.19 4.83 -2.33
C LEU A 48 -2.04 5.70 -3.27
N VAL A 49 -2.54 6.84 -2.80
CA VAL A 49 -3.37 7.75 -3.62
C VAL A 49 -2.63 8.18 -4.88
N ILE A 50 -1.37 8.60 -4.76
CA ILE A 50 -0.54 9.01 -5.90
C ILE A 50 -0.45 7.88 -6.93
N LYS A 51 -0.11 6.66 -6.50
CA LYS A 51 0.01 5.49 -7.38
C LYS A 51 -1.32 5.12 -8.05
N LEU A 52 -2.44 5.22 -7.33
CA LEU A 52 -3.76 4.97 -7.88
C LEU A 52 -4.11 5.98 -8.98
N ILE A 53 -3.77 7.26 -8.78
CA ILE A 53 -3.96 8.30 -9.79
C ILE A 53 -3.09 8.02 -11.01
N GLU A 54 -1.80 7.76 -10.83
CA GLU A 54 -0.87 7.43 -11.92
C GLU A 54 -1.35 6.24 -12.75
N LYS A 55 -1.85 5.20 -12.08
CA LYS A 55 -2.41 4.00 -12.74
C LYS A 55 -3.68 4.35 -13.51
N GLY A 56 -4.61 5.06 -12.89
CA GLY A 56 -5.85 5.49 -13.55
C GLY A 56 -5.58 6.35 -14.79
N GLU A 57 -4.65 7.29 -14.73
CA GLU A 57 -4.28 8.12 -15.88
C GLU A 57 -3.64 7.32 -17.02
N ARG A 58 -2.85 6.27 -16.72
CA ARG A 58 -2.33 5.35 -17.73
C ARG A 58 -3.44 4.52 -18.37
N ASP A 59 -4.34 3.96 -17.56
CA ASP A 59 -5.43 3.08 -18.04
C ASP A 59 -6.42 3.84 -18.93
N ARG A 60 -6.73 5.10 -18.58
CA ARG A 60 -7.59 6.00 -19.38
C ARG A 60 -7.10 6.21 -20.81
N GLN A 61 -5.81 6.01 -21.09
CA GLN A 61 -5.24 6.16 -22.43
C GLN A 61 -5.41 4.91 -23.32
N ARG A 62 -5.89 3.78 -22.76
CA ARG A 62 -5.90 2.47 -23.43
C ARG A 62 -7.29 1.94 -23.79
N GLY A 63 -8.37 2.53 -23.25
CA GLY A 63 -9.77 2.29 -23.62
C GLY A 63 -10.37 0.92 -23.24
N GLU A 64 -9.56 -0.13 -23.14
CA GLU A 64 -9.97 -1.50 -22.76
C GLU A 64 -10.17 -1.63 -21.23
N CYS A 65 -11.09 -0.85 -20.64
CA CYS A 65 -11.29 -0.79 -19.20
C CYS A 65 -12.77 -0.65 -18.83
N GLU A 66 -13.26 -1.50 -17.92
CA GLU A 66 -14.60 -1.42 -17.33
C GLU A 66 -14.51 -0.86 -15.91
N VAL A 67 -15.33 0.14 -15.61
CA VAL A 67 -15.32 0.83 -14.31
C VAL A 67 -16.70 0.74 -13.67
N GLN A 68 -16.76 0.32 -12.41
CA GLN A 68 -17.99 0.18 -11.64
C GLN A 68 -17.85 0.78 -10.25
N PHE A 69 -18.91 1.41 -9.77
CA PHE A 69 -19.01 1.90 -8.39
C PHE A 69 -20.07 1.10 -7.63
N GLN A 70 -19.72 0.63 -6.44
CA GLN A 70 -20.64 -0.07 -5.54
C GLN A 70 -20.62 0.61 -4.17
N GLN A 71 -21.79 0.95 -3.65
CA GLN A 71 -21.95 1.52 -2.31
C GLN A 71 -22.26 0.44 -1.27
N GLY A 72 -22.07 0.78 0.01
CA GLY A 72 -22.47 -0.06 1.14
C GLY A 72 -21.50 -1.18 1.50
N ALA A 73 -20.30 -1.20 0.92
CA ALA A 73 -19.23 -2.07 1.39
C ALA A 73 -18.74 -1.61 2.76
N LYS A 74 -18.24 -2.54 3.58
CA LYS A 74 -17.68 -2.22 4.90
C LYS A 74 -16.24 -2.71 5.03
N VAL A 75 -15.36 -1.83 5.50
CA VAL A 75 -13.96 -2.15 5.82
C VAL A 75 -13.68 -1.70 7.24
N GLY A 76 -13.30 -2.62 8.13
CA GLY A 76 -13.05 -2.30 9.54
C GLY A 76 -14.24 -1.63 10.24
N GLY A 77 -15.47 -1.96 9.83
CA GLY A 77 -16.72 -1.36 10.35
C GLY A 77 -17.12 -0.03 9.72
N ARG A 78 -16.31 0.56 8.83
CA ARG A 78 -16.58 1.84 8.18
C ARG A 78 -17.25 1.65 6.81
N ASP A 79 -18.22 2.49 6.49
CA ASP A 79 -18.94 2.45 5.21
C ASP A 79 -18.08 3.02 4.08
N CYS A 80 -18.01 2.27 2.98
CA CYS A 80 -17.17 2.54 1.83
C CYS A 80 -17.95 2.52 0.51
N THR A 81 -17.48 3.32 -0.44
CA THR A 81 -17.76 3.14 -1.87
C THR A 81 -16.60 2.39 -2.50
N VAL A 82 -16.89 1.32 -3.23
CA VAL A 82 -15.91 0.52 -3.97
C VAL A 82 -15.87 1.00 -5.40
N LEU A 83 -14.69 1.42 -5.86
CA LEU A 83 -14.37 1.62 -7.26
C LEU A 83 -13.68 0.35 -7.76
N SER A 84 -14.34 -0.37 -8.66
CA SER A 84 -13.80 -1.56 -9.33
C SER A 84 -13.41 -1.21 -10.75
N VAL A 85 -12.20 -1.60 -11.13
CA VAL A 85 -11.60 -1.43 -12.45
C VAL A 85 -11.26 -2.80 -12.99
N THR A 86 -11.77 -3.16 -14.16
CA THR A 86 -11.55 -4.47 -14.79
C THR A 86 -10.97 -4.32 -16.19
N HIS A 87 -9.86 -5.00 -16.44
CA HIS A 87 -9.24 -5.16 -17.76
C HIS A 87 -9.57 -6.57 -18.27
N PRO A 88 -10.52 -6.73 -19.21
CA PRO A 88 -11.03 -8.05 -19.59
C PRO A 88 -9.98 -8.92 -20.29
N VAL A 89 -9.06 -8.29 -21.02
CA VAL A 89 -8.03 -8.98 -21.80
C VAL A 89 -6.65 -8.65 -21.26
N SER A 90 -5.82 -9.68 -21.08
CA SER A 90 -4.43 -9.48 -20.65
C SER A 90 -3.62 -8.78 -21.75
N ARG A 91 -2.94 -7.71 -21.35
CA ARG A 91 -2.07 -6.91 -22.22
C ARG A 91 -0.78 -6.58 -21.48
N PRO A 92 0.37 -6.45 -22.17
CA PRO A 92 1.65 -6.10 -21.54
C PRO A 92 1.67 -4.75 -20.82
N TYR A 93 0.73 -3.85 -21.13
CA TYR A 93 0.65 -2.51 -20.53
C TYR A 93 -0.36 -2.42 -19.37
N PHE A 94 -1.07 -3.51 -19.05
CA PHE A 94 -1.95 -3.57 -17.89
C PHE A 94 -1.29 -4.35 -16.75
N ASP A 95 -1.20 -3.72 -15.59
CA ASP A 95 -0.55 -4.31 -14.42
C ASP A 95 -1.43 -5.36 -13.69
N PHE A 96 -2.73 -5.39 -14.01
CA PHE A 96 -3.74 -6.15 -13.27
C PHE A 96 -4.97 -6.44 -14.13
N HIS A 97 -5.69 -7.51 -13.77
CA HIS A 97 -7.01 -7.84 -14.31
C HIS A 97 -8.13 -7.11 -13.59
N ILE A 98 -8.13 -7.11 -12.25
CA ILE A 98 -9.14 -6.42 -11.42
C ILE A 98 -8.42 -5.58 -10.36
N ALA A 99 -8.82 -4.32 -10.19
CA ALA A 99 -8.43 -3.49 -9.06
C ALA A 99 -9.67 -2.97 -8.35
N GLN A 100 -9.67 -3.05 -7.03
CA GLN A 100 -10.74 -2.58 -6.18
C GLN A 100 -10.17 -1.57 -5.19
N ILE A 101 -10.73 -0.37 -5.19
CA ILE A 101 -10.38 0.72 -4.28
C ILE A 101 -11.60 0.99 -3.40
N PHE A 102 -11.45 0.81 -2.09
CA PHE A 102 -12.50 1.07 -1.11
C PHE A 102 -12.25 2.45 -0.52
N ILE A 103 -13.13 3.39 -0.85
CA ILE A 103 -13.07 4.79 -0.42
C ILE A 103 -14.03 4.96 0.74
N ASP A 104 -13.50 5.34 1.89
CA ASP A 104 -14.28 5.61 3.09
C ASP A 104 -15.22 6.79 2.86
N THR A 105 -16.50 6.63 3.20
CA THR A 105 -17.53 7.63 2.89
C THR A 105 -17.49 8.87 3.78
N GLU A 106 -16.90 8.80 4.97
CA GLU A 106 -16.80 9.95 5.89
C GLU A 106 -15.47 10.68 5.73
N LEU A 107 -14.37 9.92 5.65
CA LEU A 107 -13.01 10.44 5.50
C LEU A 107 -12.68 10.81 4.06
N ASN A 108 -13.40 10.24 3.10
CA ASN A 108 -13.17 10.39 1.67
C ASN A 108 -11.74 10.00 1.24
N MET A 109 -11.22 8.94 1.87
CA MET A 109 -9.86 8.42 1.65
C MET A 109 -9.91 6.94 1.25
N PRO A 110 -8.99 6.44 0.40
CA PRO A 110 -8.89 5.01 0.14
C PRO A 110 -8.39 4.28 1.39
N VAL A 111 -9.20 3.38 1.95
CA VAL A 111 -8.86 2.61 3.15
C VAL A 111 -8.50 1.16 2.85
N ARG A 112 -8.83 0.68 1.65
CA ARG A 112 -8.38 -0.62 1.15
C ARG A 112 -8.16 -0.55 -0.35
N TYR A 113 -7.08 -1.16 -0.80
CA TYR A 113 -6.82 -1.42 -2.21
C TYR A 113 -6.46 -2.88 -2.37
N CYS A 114 -7.03 -3.50 -3.39
CA CYS A 114 -6.75 -4.88 -3.75
C CYS A 114 -6.63 -4.97 -5.27
N ALA A 115 -5.61 -5.66 -5.77
CA ALA A 115 -5.49 -5.96 -7.18
C ALA A 115 -5.24 -7.45 -7.42
N TYR A 116 -5.77 -7.93 -8.53
CA TYR A 116 -5.72 -9.32 -8.96
C TYR A 116 -5.19 -9.38 -10.39
N THR A 117 -4.35 -10.36 -10.70
CA THR A 117 -3.98 -10.72 -12.07
C THR A 117 -4.96 -11.71 -12.67
N TRP A 118 -4.85 -11.91 -13.98
CA TRP A 118 -5.63 -12.92 -14.70
C TRP A 118 -5.43 -14.32 -14.12
N PRO A 119 -6.45 -15.20 -14.25
CA PRO A 119 -6.33 -16.59 -13.83
C PRO A 119 -5.26 -17.34 -14.62
N HIS A 120 -4.67 -18.36 -14.01
CA HIS A 120 -3.70 -19.24 -14.68
C HIS A 120 -4.33 -20.16 -15.74
N THR A 121 -5.65 -20.42 -15.61
CA THR A 121 -6.42 -21.26 -16.52
C THR A 121 -7.64 -20.51 -17.02
N ALA A 122 -8.06 -20.80 -18.25
CA ALA A 122 -9.27 -20.19 -18.82
C ALA A 122 -10.49 -20.49 -17.93
N GLY A 123 -11.21 -19.45 -17.52
CA GLY A 123 -12.37 -19.56 -16.61
C GLY A 123 -12.03 -19.79 -15.13
N GLY A 124 -10.75 -19.75 -14.75
CA GLY A 124 -10.34 -19.82 -13.35
C GLY A 124 -10.53 -18.50 -12.59
N GLU A 125 -10.26 -18.54 -11.28
CA GLU A 125 -10.34 -17.36 -10.42
C GLU A 125 -9.16 -16.40 -10.61
N PRO A 126 -9.38 -15.07 -10.58
CA PRO A 126 -8.32 -14.08 -10.55
C PRO A 126 -7.34 -14.34 -9.40
N VAL A 127 -6.05 -14.09 -9.63
CA VAL A 127 -5.00 -14.38 -8.65
C VAL A 127 -4.63 -13.10 -7.91
N LEU A 128 -4.65 -13.12 -6.58
CA LEU A 128 -4.30 -11.95 -5.78
C LEU A 128 -2.86 -11.51 -6.06
N LEU A 129 -2.70 -10.24 -6.43
CA LEU A 129 -1.40 -9.62 -6.70
C LEU A 129 -0.89 -8.85 -5.48
N GLU A 130 -1.76 -8.05 -4.90
CA GLU A 130 -1.46 -7.13 -3.80
C GLU A 130 -2.74 -6.74 -3.07
N GLU A 131 -2.65 -6.57 -1.75
CA GLU A 131 -3.74 -6.10 -0.91
C GLU A 131 -3.18 -5.26 0.22
N TYR A 132 -3.69 -4.04 0.38
CA TYR A 132 -3.34 -3.14 1.48
C TYR A 132 -4.62 -2.66 2.14
N THR A 133 -4.71 -2.78 3.47
CA THR A 133 -5.86 -2.33 4.26
C THR A 133 -5.38 -1.47 5.43
N TYR A 134 -5.85 -0.23 5.46
CA TYR A 134 -5.61 0.73 6.54
C TYR A 134 -6.79 0.71 7.50
N GLN A 135 -6.50 0.53 8.78
CA GLN A 135 -7.51 0.50 9.84
C GLN A 135 -7.13 1.48 10.95
N ASN A 136 -8.12 1.93 11.72
CA ASN A 136 -7.94 2.84 12.85
C ASN A 136 -7.20 4.14 12.48
N ILE A 137 -7.47 4.67 11.29
CA ILE A 137 -6.87 5.91 10.80
C ILE A 137 -7.27 7.07 11.72
N LYS A 138 -6.27 7.81 12.19
CA LYS A 138 -6.45 9.06 12.93
C LYS A 138 -5.71 10.16 12.20
N THR A 139 -6.42 11.22 11.82
CA THR A 139 -5.84 12.37 11.13
C THR A 139 -5.49 13.46 12.14
N ASN A 140 -4.49 14.28 11.82
CA ASN A 140 -4.14 15.49 12.57
C ASN A 140 -3.89 15.27 14.08
N ILE A 141 -3.24 14.16 14.44
CA ILE A 141 -2.97 13.81 15.86
C ILE A 141 -1.86 14.64 16.53
N GLY A 142 -1.25 15.59 15.80
CA GLY A 142 -0.22 16.48 16.33
C GLY A 142 1.16 15.83 16.51
N LEU A 143 1.57 14.95 15.58
CA LEU A 143 2.94 14.42 15.55
C LEU A 143 3.96 15.57 15.39
N THR A 144 5.08 15.44 16.07
CA THR A 144 6.20 16.39 16.08
C THR A 144 7.49 15.71 15.64
N ASP A 145 8.55 16.47 15.33
CA ASP A 145 9.86 15.90 15.00
C ASP A 145 10.41 14.96 16.08
N ALA A 146 10.09 15.23 17.35
CA ALA A 146 10.49 14.37 18.47
C ALA A 146 9.85 12.96 18.40
N ASP A 147 8.68 12.84 17.78
CA ASP A 147 8.01 11.55 17.58
C ASP A 147 8.65 10.69 16.48
N PHE A 148 9.67 11.21 15.79
CA PHE A 148 10.46 10.51 14.76
C PHE A 148 11.97 10.45 15.10
N ASP A 149 12.38 10.96 16.26
CA ASP A 149 13.79 10.91 16.70
C ASP A 149 14.18 9.47 17.07
N GLN A 150 15.24 8.96 16.46
CA GLN A 150 15.80 7.63 16.75
C GLN A 150 16.23 7.47 18.22
N LYS A 151 16.52 8.58 18.91
CA LYS A 151 16.88 8.61 20.34
C LYS A 151 15.68 8.80 21.26
N ASN A 152 14.46 8.81 20.72
CA ASN A 152 13.26 8.98 21.53
C ASN A 152 13.15 7.83 22.55
N GLY A 153 13.34 8.14 23.84
CA GLY A 153 13.31 7.14 24.92
C GLY A 153 11.95 6.48 25.16
N LYS A 154 10.89 6.93 24.47
CA LYS A 154 9.59 6.22 24.44
C LYS A 154 9.61 5.02 23.49
N TYR A 155 10.54 4.97 22.54
CA TYR A 155 10.73 3.79 21.71
C TYR A 155 11.35 2.69 22.59
N ASN A 156 10.60 1.61 22.78
CA ASN A 156 11.02 0.46 23.59
C ASN A 156 12.05 -0.40 22.83
N PHE A 157 13.18 0.19 22.43
CA PHE A 157 14.36 -0.57 22.02
C PHE A 157 15.03 -1.21 23.25
#